data_AF-A0A9D3PG07-F1
#
_entry.id   AF-A0A9D3PG07-F1
#
_cell.length_a   1.000
_cell.length_b   1.000
_cell.length_c   1.000
_cell.angle_alpha   90.00
_cell.angle_beta   90.00
_cell.angle_gamma   90.00
#
_symmetry.space_group_name_H-M   'P 1'
#
loop_
_entity.id
_entity.type
_entity.pdbx_description
1 polymer ?
#
loop_
_entity_poly.entity_id
_entity_poly.type
_entity_poly.pdbx_seq_one_letter_code
_entity_poly.pdbx_strand_id
1 'polypeptide(L)'
;MVVTGQEETAEEISAEIYTKRKETGGYLTDCKITEMESDKNQQKENLQSTDRDLSEQIKTVTKDSHVRAENTELMLSYQRGQITLPQYKLLLCSLYEIYKALEEELDRNSSHPSVAPIYFPQELARLEALERDLEYLLGQNWRERVIVPAATHRYAQRLRQIGGENPILLVAHAYTRYLGDLSGGQVLGRITQKSMGLRNGEGLSFFSFPGVTSPHRFKQLYRSRMNSIELTEEQREGVLQEAVRAFEFNIEVFDDLQKMLRATETDTKEQRRPAPDSARDAAHDVEAVKNRLMEEAKTSSRDLSEQIKTVTKDSHVRAENTELMLSYQRGQITLPQYKLLLCSLYEIYKALEEELDRNSSYPSVAPIYFPQELARLEALERDLEYLLGQNWRERVIVPAATHRYTQRLRQIGRENPVFLVAHAYTRYLGDLSGGQVLGRITQKSMGLRSGEGLSFFSFPGVTSPHRFKQLYRSRMNSIELTEEQREGVLQEAVRAFEFNIEVFDDLQKMLTITEETGVQRKPAMAQNGIHGYQPGAKHFQVPASLVSASPVLRLVLGACVALAVAMALYAL
;
A
#
# COMPACT_ATOMS: atom_id res chain seq x y z
N MET A 1 51.95 -2.04 59.03
CA MET A 1 52.52 -2.74 57.87
C MET A 1 51.41 -2.74 56.80
N VAL A 2 51.35 -1.84 55.82
CA VAL A 2 52.30 -1.45 54.74
C VAL A 2 52.49 -2.63 53.77
N VAL A 3 51.73 -2.66 52.65
CA VAL A 3 52.12 -2.31 51.24
C VAL A 3 52.38 -3.63 50.47
N THR A 4 52.00 -3.88 49.21
CA THR A 4 51.70 -3.08 48.00
C THR A 4 50.88 -3.96 47.05
N GLY A 5 49.86 -3.41 46.38
CA GLY A 5 49.38 -3.88 45.08
C GLY A 5 49.37 -2.66 44.16
N GLN A 6 50.25 -2.63 43.16
CA GLN A 6 50.47 -1.48 42.30
C GLN A 6 49.26 -1.24 41.39
N GLU A 7 48.68 -0.04 41.50
CA GLU A 7 47.85 0.56 40.45
C GLU A 7 48.79 1.05 39.35
N GLU A 8 48.69 0.46 38.15
CA GLU A 8 49.28 1.05 36.94
C GLU A 8 48.52 2.34 36.62
N THR A 9 49.21 3.46 36.77
CA THR A 9 48.68 4.79 36.47
C THR A 9 48.54 4.97 34.95
N ALA A 10 47.49 5.69 34.53
CA ALA A 10 47.16 5.99 33.13
C ALA A 10 48.28 6.70 32.31
N GLU A 11 49.41 7.06 32.95
CA GLU A 11 50.60 7.59 32.27
C GLU A 11 51.48 6.50 31.64
N GLU A 12 51.48 5.25 32.13
CA GLU A 12 52.32 4.17 31.58
C GLU A 12 51.75 3.57 30.28
N ILE A 13 50.42 3.51 30.13
CA ILE A 13 49.75 3.08 28.89
C ILE A 13 49.96 4.11 27.76
N SER A 14 50.15 5.39 28.11
CA SER A 14 50.36 6.47 27.15
C SER A 14 51.76 6.41 26.50
N ALA A 15 52.77 5.90 27.21
CA ALA A 15 54.13 5.77 26.70
C ALA A 15 54.32 4.61 25.69
N GLU A 16 53.55 3.53 25.83
CA GLU A 16 53.57 2.39 24.89
C GLU A 16 52.88 2.72 23.56
N ILE A 17 51.85 3.57 23.58
CA ILE A 17 51.15 4.05 22.37
C ILE A 17 52.01 5.10 21.63
N TYR A 18 52.79 5.89 22.36
CA TYR A 18 53.65 6.93 21.75
C TYR A 18 54.85 6.35 20.99
N THR A 19 55.32 5.15 21.35
CA THR A 19 56.49 4.53 20.72
C THR A 19 56.11 3.73 19.45
N LYS A 20 54.86 3.26 19.32
CA LYS A 20 54.36 2.60 18.11
C LYS A 20 53.87 3.54 17.01
N ARG A 21 53.73 4.85 17.29
CA ARG A 21 53.23 5.85 16.32
C ARG A 21 54.32 6.50 15.47
N LYS A 22 55.59 6.07 15.60
CA LYS A 22 56.73 6.60 14.83
C LYS A 22 57.13 5.75 13.60
N GLU A 23 56.47 4.64 13.33
CA GLU A 23 56.80 3.76 12.18
C GLU A 23 55.80 3.81 11.02
N THR A 24 54.71 4.56 11.10
CA THR A 24 53.77 4.75 9.98
C THR A 24 53.41 6.22 9.84
N GLY A 25 54.16 6.91 8.96
CA GLY A 25 53.94 8.31 8.64
C GLY A 25 52.58 8.56 7.99
N GLY A 26 51.90 9.62 8.43
CA GLY A 26 50.68 10.13 7.79
C GLY A 26 49.96 11.17 8.64
N TYR A 27 50.09 12.44 8.27
CA TYR A 27 49.30 13.56 8.79
C TYR A 27 47.80 13.34 8.55
N LEU A 28 46.97 13.33 9.60
CA LEU A 28 45.55 13.67 9.51
C LEU A 28 45.05 14.24 10.85
N THR A 29 44.37 15.37 10.75
CA THR A 29 43.94 16.32 11.80
C THR A 29 42.97 15.79 12.85
N ASP A 30 43.22 16.14 14.12
CA ASP A 30 42.46 15.81 15.35
C ASP A 30 40.99 16.30 15.40
N CYS A 31 40.49 17.01 14.39
CA CYS A 31 39.12 17.53 14.40
C CYS A 31 38.04 16.49 14.01
N LYS A 32 38.43 15.36 13.41
CA LYS A 32 37.50 14.30 12.95
C LYS A 32 37.27 13.16 13.95
N ILE A 33 38.14 13.02 14.95
CA ILE A 33 38.05 11.91 15.91
C ILE A 33 37.01 12.23 16.99
N THR A 34 36.91 13.50 17.41
CA THR A 34 35.90 13.98 18.38
C THR A 34 34.48 13.97 17.82
N GLU A 35 34.27 14.27 16.54
CA GLU A 35 32.96 14.19 15.89
C GLU A 35 32.50 12.73 15.67
N MET A 36 33.43 11.83 15.35
CA MET A 36 33.12 10.40 15.18
C MET A 36 32.81 9.69 16.51
N GLU A 37 33.39 10.14 17.63
CA GLU A 37 33.08 9.59 18.96
C GLU A 37 31.77 10.16 19.53
N SER A 38 31.43 11.42 19.25
CA SER A 38 30.11 11.97 19.59
C SER A 38 28.99 11.35 18.74
N ASP A 39 29.23 11.12 17.44
CA ASP A 39 28.27 10.44 16.56
C ASP A 39 28.12 8.95 16.92
N LYS A 40 29.19 8.27 17.36
CA LYS A 40 29.09 6.89 17.83
C LYS A 40 28.37 6.76 19.17
N ASN A 41 28.52 7.73 20.07
CA ASN A 41 27.75 7.77 21.32
C ASN A 41 26.30 8.18 21.09
N GLN A 42 26.01 9.14 20.19
CA GLN A 42 24.63 9.44 19.76
C GLN A 42 23.99 8.29 18.97
N GLN A 43 24.77 7.55 18.16
CA GLN A 43 24.27 6.33 17.49
C GLN A 43 24.12 5.15 18.46
N LYS A 44 24.93 5.04 19.52
CA LYS A 44 24.74 4.04 20.59
C LYS A 44 23.52 4.35 21.45
N GLU A 45 23.28 5.61 21.79
CA GLU A 45 22.07 6.06 22.48
C GLU A 45 20.83 5.92 21.58
N ASN A 46 20.93 6.19 20.27
CA ASN A 46 19.84 5.92 19.32
C ASN A 46 19.57 4.42 19.10
N LEU A 47 20.60 3.58 19.02
CA LEU A 47 20.43 2.13 18.82
C LEU A 47 19.89 1.40 20.07
N GLN A 48 20.06 1.96 21.26
CA GLN A 48 19.44 1.43 22.48
C GLN A 48 17.98 1.86 22.67
N SER A 49 17.51 2.93 22.01
CA SER A 49 16.11 3.41 22.15
C SER A 49 15.13 2.86 21.11
N THR A 50 15.62 2.28 20.01
CA THR A 50 14.76 1.77 18.93
C THR A 50 14.06 0.44 19.24
N ASP A 51 14.33 -0.16 20.40
CA ASP A 51 13.58 -1.32 20.88
C ASP A 51 12.49 -0.84 21.86
N ARG A 52 11.26 -0.71 21.32
CA ARG A 52 9.94 -0.69 22.01
C ARG A 52 9.18 0.64 22.23
N ASP A 53 9.13 1.52 21.23
CA ASP A 53 8.03 2.51 21.16
C ASP A 53 6.66 1.83 21.13
N LEU A 54 5.73 2.23 22.01
CA LEU A 54 4.40 1.62 22.12
C LEU A 54 3.62 1.77 20.81
N SER A 55 3.75 2.91 20.12
CA SER A 55 3.05 3.18 18.86
C SER A 55 3.47 2.27 17.72
N GLU A 56 4.77 1.99 17.59
CA GLU A 56 5.26 1.10 16.54
C GLU A 56 4.96 -0.36 16.87
N GLN A 57 4.92 -0.74 18.16
CA GLN A 57 4.46 -2.07 18.56
C GLN A 57 2.98 -2.27 18.26
N ILE A 58 2.09 -1.34 18.64
CA ILE A 58 0.65 -1.43 18.32
C ILE A 58 0.48 -1.56 16.81
N LYS A 59 1.09 -0.67 16.02
CA LYS A 59 1.06 -0.71 14.56
C LYS A 59 1.55 -2.05 13.99
N THR A 60 2.55 -2.67 14.61
CA THR A 60 3.09 -3.96 14.19
C THR A 60 2.10 -5.09 14.48
N VAL A 61 1.57 -5.18 15.69
CA VAL A 61 0.67 -6.28 16.09
C VAL A 61 -0.72 -6.16 15.45
N THR A 62 -1.20 -4.95 15.20
CA THR A 62 -2.52 -4.73 14.58
C THR A 62 -2.51 -4.79 13.06
N LYS A 63 -1.34 -4.98 12.45
CA LYS A 63 -1.16 -4.88 11.00
C LYS A 63 -2.08 -5.81 10.21
N ASP A 64 -2.16 -7.07 10.60
CA ASP A 64 -2.99 -8.05 9.90
C ASP A 64 -4.48 -7.78 10.13
N SER A 65 -4.86 -7.38 11.34
CA SER A 65 -6.24 -6.99 11.65
C SER A 65 -6.66 -5.70 10.92
N HIS A 66 -5.75 -4.74 10.70
CA HIS A 66 -5.99 -3.57 9.87
C HIS A 66 -6.29 -3.97 8.42
N VAL A 67 -5.45 -4.84 7.84
CA VAL A 67 -5.68 -5.35 6.47
C VAL A 67 -7.02 -6.07 6.38
N ARG A 68 -7.38 -6.92 7.35
CA ARG A 68 -8.69 -7.59 7.39
C ARG A 68 -9.84 -6.59 7.45
N ALA A 69 -9.75 -5.57 8.32
CA ALA A 69 -10.76 -4.54 8.45
C ALA A 69 -11.00 -3.78 7.13
N GLU A 70 -9.93 -3.42 6.42
CA GLU A 70 -10.01 -2.74 5.12
C GLU A 70 -10.63 -3.61 4.01
N ASN A 71 -10.52 -4.94 4.13
CA ASN A 71 -11.04 -5.91 3.16
C ASN A 71 -12.41 -6.49 3.53
N THR A 72 -13.08 -5.95 4.55
CA THR A 72 -14.48 -6.29 4.81
C THR A 72 -15.36 -5.85 3.63
N GLU A 73 -16.44 -6.58 3.35
CA GLU A 73 -17.29 -6.32 2.18
C GLU A 73 -17.85 -4.89 2.20
N LEU A 74 -18.29 -4.42 3.36
CA LEU A 74 -18.78 -3.06 3.55
C LEU A 74 -17.70 -2.02 3.23
N MET A 75 -16.47 -2.22 3.72
CA MET A 75 -15.37 -1.28 3.49
C MET A 75 -14.90 -1.27 2.04
N LEU A 76 -14.84 -2.44 1.38
CA LEU A 76 -14.52 -2.53 -0.05
C LEU A 76 -15.57 -1.82 -0.91
N SER A 77 -16.86 -1.98 -0.59
CA SER A 77 -17.95 -1.21 -1.22
C SER A 77 -17.77 0.29 -0.98
N TYR A 78 -17.49 0.69 0.27
CA TYR A 78 -17.28 2.08 0.65
C TYR A 78 -16.14 2.70 -0.15
N GLN A 79 -14.97 2.07 -0.18
CA GLN A 79 -13.78 2.54 -0.91
C GLN A 79 -14.04 2.70 -2.42
N ARG A 80 -14.92 1.88 -3.00
CA ARG A 80 -15.34 2.00 -4.41
C ARG A 80 -16.32 3.15 -4.66
N GLY A 81 -16.83 3.78 -3.59
CA GLY A 81 -17.88 4.80 -3.65
C GLY A 81 -19.28 4.22 -3.79
N GLN A 82 -19.46 2.93 -3.49
CA GLN A 82 -20.73 2.20 -3.62
C GLN A 82 -21.52 2.16 -2.30
N ILE A 83 -21.12 2.97 -1.32
CA ILE A 83 -21.86 3.12 -0.06
C ILE A 83 -23.20 3.82 -0.31
N THR A 84 -24.30 3.18 0.09
CA THR A 84 -25.64 3.76 -0.01
C THR A 84 -25.97 4.59 1.21
N LEU A 85 -26.96 5.49 1.08
CA LEU A 85 -27.40 6.34 2.19
C LEU A 85 -27.90 5.54 3.41
N PRO A 86 -28.69 4.44 3.28
CA PRO A 86 -29.02 3.58 4.42
C PRO A 86 -27.79 2.97 5.09
N GLN A 87 -26.81 2.49 4.32
CA GLN A 87 -25.58 1.92 4.87
C GLN A 87 -24.78 2.95 5.66
N TYR A 88 -24.69 4.18 5.14
CA TYR A 88 -23.97 5.26 5.82
C TYR A 88 -24.67 5.71 7.10
N LYS A 89 -26.00 5.85 7.08
CA LYS A 89 -26.79 6.14 8.29
C LYS A 89 -26.56 5.09 9.37
N LEU A 90 -26.62 3.81 9.01
CA LEU A 90 -26.42 2.71 9.95
C LEU A 90 -24.99 2.70 10.50
N LEU A 91 -23.98 2.96 9.65
CA LEU A 91 -22.61 3.12 10.10
C LEU A 91 -22.47 4.27 11.10
N LEU A 92 -23.04 5.45 10.84
CA LEU A 92 -22.96 6.59 11.77
C LEU A 92 -23.68 6.31 13.09
N CYS A 93 -24.82 5.60 13.07
CA CYS A 93 -25.47 5.13 14.31
C CYS A 93 -24.53 4.25 15.12
N SER A 94 -23.85 3.29 14.47
CA SER A 94 -22.86 2.43 15.15
C SER A 94 -21.67 3.21 15.69
N LEU A 95 -21.14 4.15 14.91
CA LEU A 95 -20.03 4.99 15.35
C LEU A 95 -20.46 5.86 16.54
N TYR A 96 -21.65 6.45 16.53
CA TYR A 96 -22.17 7.22 17.65
C TYR A 96 -22.16 6.43 18.96
N GLU A 97 -22.68 5.20 18.99
CA GLU A 97 -22.67 4.38 20.19
C GLU A 97 -21.25 4.00 20.66
N ILE A 98 -20.33 3.76 19.72
CA ILE A 98 -18.93 3.42 20.02
C ILE A 98 -18.19 4.65 20.57
N TYR A 99 -18.24 5.80 19.90
CA TYR A 99 -17.56 7.02 20.36
C TYR A 99 -18.17 7.56 21.63
N LYS A 100 -19.49 7.45 21.82
CA LYS A 100 -20.12 7.78 23.09
C LYS A 100 -19.49 6.99 24.23
N ALA A 101 -19.40 5.66 24.11
CA ALA A 101 -18.78 4.84 25.14
C ALA A 101 -17.27 5.11 25.31
N LEU A 102 -16.54 5.31 24.21
CA LEU A 102 -15.10 5.62 24.25
C LEU A 102 -14.84 6.95 24.95
N GLU A 103 -15.57 8.00 24.58
CA GLU A 103 -15.37 9.36 25.08
C GLU A 103 -15.88 9.50 26.52
N GLU A 104 -17.00 8.87 26.89
CA GLU A 104 -17.44 8.75 28.29
C GLU A 104 -16.34 8.18 29.20
N GLU A 105 -15.64 7.14 28.74
CA GLU A 105 -14.61 6.47 29.54
C GLU A 105 -13.24 7.17 29.46
N LEU A 106 -12.91 7.84 28.36
CA LEU A 106 -11.74 8.72 28.29
C LEU A 106 -11.90 9.93 29.21
N ASP A 107 -13.08 10.53 29.27
CA ASP A 107 -13.38 11.65 30.16
C ASP A 107 -13.30 11.22 31.64
N ARG A 108 -13.93 10.08 31.98
CA ARG A 108 -13.86 9.48 33.32
C ARG A 108 -12.42 9.23 33.77
N ASN A 109 -11.56 8.80 32.85
CA ASN A 109 -10.17 8.44 33.11
C ASN A 109 -9.16 9.51 32.68
N SER A 110 -9.60 10.75 32.43
CA SER A 110 -8.76 11.83 31.89
C SER A 110 -7.54 12.17 32.76
N SER A 111 -7.60 11.90 34.07
CA SER A 111 -6.49 12.08 35.01
C SER A 111 -5.64 10.83 35.25
N HIS A 112 -6.03 9.67 34.69
CA HIS A 112 -5.28 8.43 34.84
C HIS A 112 -3.91 8.55 34.14
N PRO A 113 -2.78 8.16 34.77
CA PRO A 113 -1.43 8.39 34.24
C PRO A 113 -1.20 7.88 32.80
N SER A 114 -1.85 6.77 32.42
CA SER A 114 -1.75 6.21 31.07
C SER A 114 -2.71 6.81 30.04
N VAL A 115 -3.79 7.49 30.48
CA VAL A 115 -4.80 8.07 29.57
C VAL A 115 -4.53 9.56 29.37
N ALA A 116 -4.13 10.28 30.42
CA ALA A 116 -3.84 11.71 30.36
C ALA A 116 -2.91 12.13 29.21
N PRO A 117 -1.84 11.38 28.85
CA PRO A 117 -0.96 11.76 27.75
C PRO A 117 -1.65 11.81 26.38
N ILE A 118 -2.68 10.98 26.17
CA ILE A 118 -3.41 10.85 24.89
C ILE A 118 -4.78 11.54 24.90
N TYR A 119 -5.13 12.23 25.99
CA TYR A 119 -6.44 12.87 26.16
C TYR A 119 -6.48 14.24 25.45
N PHE A 120 -7.03 14.26 24.25
CA PHE A 120 -7.15 15.45 23.38
C PHE A 120 -8.60 15.71 22.95
N PRO A 121 -9.52 16.05 23.88
CA PRO A 121 -10.95 16.14 23.57
C PRO A 121 -11.27 17.27 22.57
N GLN A 122 -10.56 18.40 22.62
CA GLN A 122 -10.81 19.53 21.71
C GLN A 122 -10.45 19.20 20.26
N GLU A 123 -9.42 18.37 20.07
CA GLU A 123 -8.93 18.00 18.75
C GLU A 123 -9.60 16.75 18.20
N LEU A 124 -9.88 15.76 19.06
CA LEU A 124 -10.25 14.41 18.64
C LEU A 124 -11.69 14.00 18.93
N ALA A 125 -12.40 14.61 19.89
CA ALA A 125 -13.75 14.16 20.26
C ALA A 125 -14.68 14.19 19.04
N ARG A 126 -15.45 13.12 18.84
CA ARG A 126 -16.32 12.89 17.68
C ARG A 126 -17.80 12.94 18.04
N LEU A 127 -18.17 12.84 19.31
CA LEU A 127 -19.56 12.71 19.73
C LEU A 127 -20.45 13.84 19.18
N GLU A 128 -20.10 15.11 19.43
CA GLU A 128 -20.88 16.26 18.92
C GLU A 128 -20.99 16.27 17.39
N ALA A 129 -19.93 15.86 16.70
CA ALA A 129 -19.91 15.80 15.24
C ALA A 129 -20.86 14.71 14.72
N LEU A 130 -20.87 13.54 15.38
CA LEU A 130 -21.80 12.45 15.07
C LEU A 130 -23.24 12.83 15.38
N GLU A 131 -23.51 13.56 16.46
CA GLU A 131 -24.86 14.06 16.77
C GLU A 131 -25.38 15.00 15.69
N ARG A 132 -24.54 15.94 15.20
CA ARG A 132 -24.89 16.84 14.09
C ARG A 132 -25.18 16.07 12.80
N ASP A 133 -24.36 15.08 12.47
CA ASP A 133 -24.56 14.28 11.25
C ASP A 133 -25.82 13.42 11.34
N LEU A 134 -26.11 12.83 12.51
CA LEU A 134 -27.31 12.03 12.74
C LEU A 134 -28.57 12.90 12.74
N GLU A 135 -28.53 14.10 13.33
CA GLU A 135 -29.66 15.04 13.26
C GLU A 135 -29.95 15.45 11.81
N TYR A 136 -28.92 15.76 11.03
CA TYR A 136 -29.08 16.09 9.61
C TYR A 136 -29.66 14.91 8.81
N LEU A 137 -29.19 13.69 9.06
CA LEU A 137 -29.56 12.51 8.27
C LEU A 137 -30.87 11.83 8.70
N LEU A 138 -31.25 11.91 9.97
CA LEU A 138 -32.40 11.20 10.55
C LEU A 138 -33.48 12.14 11.11
N GLY A 139 -33.20 13.44 11.19
CA GLY A 139 -34.10 14.48 11.72
C GLY A 139 -33.92 14.73 13.23
N GLN A 140 -34.69 15.68 13.78
CA GLN A 140 -34.58 16.10 15.20
C GLN A 140 -34.76 14.94 16.21
N ASN A 141 -35.57 13.93 15.87
CA ASN A 141 -35.80 12.75 16.72
C ASN A 141 -34.83 11.59 16.39
N TRP A 142 -33.63 11.89 15.91
CA TRP A 142 -32.66 10.87 15.49
C TRP A 142 -32.32 9.87 16.61
N ARG A 143 -32.32 10.32 17.88
CA ARG A 143 -32.03 9.47 19.05
C ARG A 143 -32.98 8.28 19.18
N GLU A 144 -34.25 8.45 18.84
CA GLU A 144 -35.27 7.38 18.85
C GLU A 144 -35.12 6.41 17.67
N ARG A 145 -34.28 6.76 16.69
CA ARG A 145 -34.08 6.03 15.43
C ARG A 145 -32.70 5.36 15.35
N VAL A 146 -31.88 5.49 16.38
CA VAL A 146 -30.60 4.80 16.47
C VAL A 146 -30.86 3.31 16.64
N ILE A 147 -30.62 2.57 15.57
CA ILE A 147 -30.65 1.11 15.55
C ILE A 147 -29.26 0.66 15.14
N VAL A 148 -28.66 -0.22 15.93
CA VAL A 148 -27.29 -0.70 15.72
C VAL A 148 -27.23 -2.23 15.87
N PRO A 149 -26.29 -2.92 15.20
CA PRO A 149 -26.13 -4.36 15.34
C PRO A 149 -25.60 -4.75 16.73
N ALA A 150 -25.79 -6.02 17.09
CA ALA A 150 -25.30 -6.58 18.36
C ALA A 150 -23.79 -6.40 18.55
N ALA A 151 -22.98 -6.48 17.49
CA ALA A 151 -21.55 -6.18 17.54
C ALA A 151 -21.23 -4.76 18.06
N THR A 152 -22.06 -3.77 17.72
CA THR A 152 -21.87 -2.39 18.22
C THR A 152 -22.07 -2.33 19.73
N HIS A 153 -23.12 -2.98 20.24
CA HIS A 153 -23.34 -3.06 21.68
C HIS A 153 -22.22 -3.79 22.42
N ARG A 154 -21.70 -4.90 21.88
CA ARG A 154 -20.56 -5.61 22.46
C ARG A 154 -19.32 -4.71 22.52
N TYR A 155 -19.06 -3.94 21.47
CA TYR A 155 -17.94 -3.00 21.45
C TYR A 155 -18.12 -1.91 22.52
N ALA A 156 -19.26 -1.21 22.51
CA ALA A 156 -19.54 -0.17 23.51
C ALA A 156 -19.50 -0.71 24.96
N GLN A 157 -19.97 -1.94 25.18
CA GLN A 157 -19.88 -2.61 26.48
C GLN A 157 -18.43 -2.89 26.88
N ARG A 158 -17.60 -3.38 25.96
CA ARG A 158 -16.17 -3.62 26.24
C ARG A 158 -15.47 -2.33 26.64
N LEU A 159 -15.73 -1.22 25.94
CA LEU A 159 -15.16 0.10 26.26
C LEU A 159 -15.51 0.54 27.69
N ARG A 160 -16.79 0.42 28.08
CA ARG A 160 -17.23 0.71 29.46
C ARG A 160 -16.61 -0.24 30.50
N GLN A 161 -16.50 -1.52 30.16
CA GLN A 161 -15.87 -2.50 31.04
C GLN A 161 -14.42 -2.13 31.32
N ILE A 162 -13.60 -1.92 30.28
CA ILE A 162 -12.18 -1.58 30.46
C ILE A 162 -12.01 -0.20 31.08
N GLY A 163 -12.89 0.76 30.79
CA GLY A 163 -12.85 2.09 31.42
C GLY A 163 -13.09 2.05 32.92
N GLY A 164 -13.86 1.07 33.42
CA GLY A 164 -14.05 0.84 34.86
C GLY A 164 -13.00 -0.06 35.50
N GLU A 165 -12.54 -1.10 34.80
CA GLU A 165 -11.71 -2.17 35.37
C GLU A 165 -10.20 -1.99 35.08
N ASN A 166 -9.84 -1.54 33.88
CA ASN A 166 -8.44 -1.39 33.45
C ASN A 166 -8.28 -0.26 32.42
N PRO A 167 -8.27 1.01 32.86
CA PRO A 167 -8.28 2.19 31.98
C PRO A 167 -7.08 2.28 31.03
N ILE A 168 -5.97 1.61 31.34
CA ILE A 168 -4.78 1.55 30.49
C ILE A 168 -5.13 1.02 29.09
N LEU A 169 -6.07 0.08 29.01
CA LEU A 169 -6.50 -0.52 27.75
C LEU A 169 -7.29 0.44 26.84
N LEU A 170 -7.80 1.56 27.38
CA LEU A 170 -8.44 2.61 26.56
C LEU A 170 -7.45 3.20 25.54
N VAL A 171 -6.15 3.21 25.84
CA VAL A 171 -5.10 3.68 24.93
C VAL A 171 -5.15 2.94 23.60
N ALA A 172 -5.38 1.62 23.63
CA ALA A 172 -5.49 0.79 22.43
C ALA A 172 -6.66 1.20 21.53
N HIS A 173 -7.82 1.46 22.13
CA HIS A 173 -9.04 1.84 21.40
C HIS A 173 -8.96 3.27 20.87
N ALA A 174 -8.50 4.22 21.68
CA ALA A 174 -8.31 5.61 21.27
C ALA A 174 -7.30 5.69 20.12
N TYR A 175 -6.18 4.97 20.20
CA TYR A 175 -5.22 4.87 19.09
C TYR A 175 -5.87 4.32 17.81
N THR A 176 -6.57 3.19 17.92
CA THR A 176 -7.16 2.49 16.77
C THR A 176 -8.21 3.36 16.06
N ARG A 177 -9.06 4.03 16.82
CA ARG A 177 -10.13 4.88 16.29
C ARG A 177 -9.58 6.21 15.77
N TYR A 178 -9.01 7.05 16.63
CA TYR A 178 -8.64 8.42 16.25
C TYR A 178 -7.55 8.49 15.19
N LEU A 179 -6.52 7.62 15.25
CA LEU A 179 -5.50 7.63 14.19
C LEU A 179 -6.03 7.06 12.88
N GLY A 180 -7.01 6.14 12.94
CA GLY A 180 -7.76 5.68 11.78
C GLY A 180 -8.54 6.81 11.12
N ASP A 181 -9.25 7.62 11.91
CA ASP A 181 -10.07 8.73 11.42
C ASP A 181 -9.22 9.85 10.79
N LEU A 182 -8.06 10.16 11.39
CA LEU A 182 -7.06 11.10 10.87
C LEU A 182 -6.22 10.52 9.71
N SER A 183 -6.49 9.30 9.29
CA SER A 183 -5.82 8.61 8.17
C SER A 183 -6.83 8.17 7.12
N GLY A 184 -7.30 6.93 7.18
CA GLY A 184 -8.27 6.38 6.24
C GLY A 184 -9.62 7.10 6.30
N GLY A 185 -10.04 7.58 7.47
CA GLY A 185 -11.30 8.32 7.64
C GLY A 185 -11.36 9.59 6.77
N GLN A 186 -10.25 10.31 6.60
CA GLN A 186 -10.19 11.49 5.72
C GLN A 186 -10.42 11.16 4.24
N VAL A 187 -10.04 9.95 3.82
CA VAL A 187 -10.33 9.45 2.47
C VAL A 187 -11.80 9.07 2.37
N LEU A 188 -12.31 8.33 3.36
CA LEU A 188 -13.71 7.92 3.40
C LEU A 188 -14.65 9.13 3.35
N GLY A 189 -14.41 10.19 4.13
CA GLY A 189 -15.24 11.39 4.11
C GLY A 189 -15.33 12.06 2.73
N ARG A 190 -14.22 12.10 1.98
CA ARG A 190 -14.21 12.59 0.58
C ARG A 190 -15.00 11.67 -0.35
N ILE A 191 -14.91 10.36 -0.15
CA ILE A 191 -15.69 9.38 -0.91
C ILE A 191 -17.18 9.55 -0.61
N THR A 192 -17.57 9.67 0.66
CA THR A 192 -18.96 9.90 1.08
C THR A 192 -19.52 11.17 0.47
N GLN A 193 -18.75 12.26 0.52
CA GLN A 193 -19.14 13.53 -0.08
C GLN A 193 -19.45 13.37 -1.57
N LYS A 194 -18.57 12.70 -2.30
CA LYS A 194 -18.72 12.47 -3.74
C LYS A 194 -19.87 11.51 -4.04
N SER A 195 -19.95 10.37 -3.38
CA SER A 195 -20.93 9.32 -3.67
C SER A 195 -22.36 9.74 -3.35
N MET A 196 -22.55 10.61 -2.34
CA MET A 196 -23.87 11.04 -1.89
C MET A 196 -24.24 12.46 -2.34
N GLY A 197 -23.35 13.14 -3.07
CA GLY A 197 -23.60 14.51 -3.54
C GLY A 197 -23.79 15.53 -2.41
N LEU A 198 -23.22 15.29 -1.23
CA LEU A 198 -23.37 16.16 -0.06
C LEU A 198 -22.61 17.47 -0.29
N ARG A 199 -23.31 18.60 -0.11
CA ARG A 199 -22.77 19.95 -0.28
C ARG A 199 -22.54 20.60 1.07
N ASN A 200 -21.61 21.54 1.14
CA ASN A 200 -21.32 22.37 2.32
C ASN A 200 -20.90 21.62 3.61
N GLY A 201 -20.61 20.31 3.53
CA GLY A 201 -20.13 19.51 4.65
C GLY A 201 -21.22 19.00 5.60
N GLU A 202 -22.50 19.23 5.30
CA GLU A 202 -23.61 18.69 6.09
C GLU A 202 -23.66 17.15 5.99
N GLY A 203 -23.82 16.48 7.13
CA GLY A 203 -23.76 15.02 7.22
C GLY A 203 -22.35 14.43 7.08
N LEU A 204 -21.28 15.24 7.18
CA LEU A 204 -19.87 14.83 7.11
C LEU A 204 -19.03 15.37 8.27
N SER A 205 -19.66 15.93 9.30
CA SER A 205 -19.01 16.55 10.45
C SER A 205 -18.04 15.60 11.14
N PHE A 206 -18.36 14.30 11.24
CA PHE A 206 -17.51 13.26 11.82
C PHE A 206 -16.09 13.27 11.24
N PHE A 207 -15.97 13.49 9.92
CA PHE A 207 -14.70 13.49 9.20
C PHE A 207 -13.93 14.82 9.35
N SER A 208 -14.55 15.86 9.90
CA SER A 208 -13.94 17.18 10.07
C SER A 208 -13.27 17.32 11.44
N PHE A 209 -12.01 17.73 11.46
CA PHE A 209 -11.22 17.92 12.67
C PHE A 209 -10.77 19.39 12.79
N PRO A 210 -11.66 20.32 13.17
CA PRO A 210 -11.34 21.75 13.20
C PRO A 210 -10.24 22.10 14.20
N GLY A 211 -10.10 21.33 15.29
CA GLY A 211 -9.01 21.46 16.26
C GLY A 211 -7.65 20.96 15.76
N VAL A 212 -7.59 20.28 14.59
CA VAL A 212 -6.36 19.70 14.04
C VAL A 212 -5.93 20.46 12.78
N THR A 213 -4.99 21.40 12.93
CA THR A 213 -4.49 22.19 11.79
C THR A 213 -3.68 21.35 10.79
N SER A 214 -2.99 20.31 11.25
CA SER A 214 -2.21 19.41 10.40
C SER A 214 -2.34 17.98 10.89
N PRO A 215 -3.12 17.12 10.20
CA PRO A 215 -3.28 15.72 10.58
C PRO A 215 -1.95 14.97 10.69
N HIS A 216 -0.98 15.27 9.81
CA HIS A 216 0.34 14.64 9.88
C HIS A 216 1.07 14.99 11.19
N ARG A 217 1.19 16.30 11.51
CA ARG A 217 1.88 16.75 12.73
C ARG A 217 1.17 16.27 13.99
N PHE A 218 -0.15 16.31 13.99
CA PHE A 218 -0.93 15.85 15.14
C PHE A 218 -0.78 14.34 15.38
N LYS A 219 -0.75 13.51 14.33
CA LYS A 219 -0.46 12.07 14.48
C LYS A 219 0.94 11.80 15.02
N GLN A 220 1.93 12.63 14.67
CA GLN A 220 3.28 12.52 15.24
C GLN A 220 3.28 12.90 16.73
N LEU A 221 2.61 14.00 17.09
CA LEU A 221 2.42 14.41 18.49
C LEU A 221 1.74 13.32 19.30
N TYR A 222 0.62 12.78 18.81
CA TYR A 222 -0.14 11.73 19.49
C TYR A 222 0.71 10.49 19.74
N ARG A 223 1.48 10.02 18.73
CA ARG A 223 2.39 8.88 18.91
C ARG A 223 3.47 9.17 19.93
N SER A 224 4.08 10.36 19.88
CA SER A 224 5.08 10.77 20.87
C SER A 224 4.53 10.77 22.29
N ARG A 225 3.31 11.28 22.52
CA ARG A 225 2.65 11.23 23.84
C ARG A 225 2.28 9.83 24.28
N MET A 226 1.88 8.98 23.35
CA MET A 226 1.59 7.58 23.65
C MET A 226 2.87 6.81 24.01
N ASN A 227 4.00 7.13 23.37
CA ASN A 227 5.29 6.50 23.66
C ASN A 227 5.86 6.93 25.02
N SER A 228 5.43 8.07 25.56
CA SER A 228 5.82 8.50 26.92
C SER A 228 5.00 7.86 28.04
N ILE A 229 4.06 6.96 27.74
CA ILE A 229 3.30 6.25 28.76
C ILE A 229 4.20 5.19 29.39
N GLU A 230 4.42 5.31 30.70
CA GLU A 230 5.15 4.31 31.49
C GLU A 230 4.24 3.09 31.73
N LEU A 231 4.65 1.93 31.22
CA LEU A 231 3.92 0.66 31.34
C LEU A 231 4.87 -0.45 31.82
N THR A 232 4.39 -1.31 32.71
CA THR A 232 5.03 -2.60 32.96
C THR A 232 4.97 -3.49 31.71
N GLU A 233 5.79 -4.54 31.64
CA GLU A 233 5.73 -5.47 30.50
C GLU A 233 4.35 -6.14 30.37
N GLU A 234 3.71 -6.49 31.48
CA GLU A 234 2.35 -7.07 31.49
C GLU A 234 1.30 -6.08 30.99
N GLN A 235 1.34 -4.82 31.46
CA GLN A 235 0.42 -3.78 30.99
C GLN A 235 0.62 -3.50 29.50
N ARG A 236 1.87 -3.44 29.05
CA ARG A 236 2.21 -3.25 27.63
C ARG A 236 1.64 -4.37 26.77
N GLU A 237 1.87 -5.62 27.15
CA GLU A 237 1.30 -6.77 26.42
C GLU A 237 -0.23 -6.71 26.40
N GLY A 238 -0.86 -6.35 27.53
CA GLY A 238 -2.30 -6.14 27.60
C GLY A 238 -2.81 -5.09 26.60
N VAL A 239 -2.12 -3.95 26.47
CA VAL A 239 -2.46 -2.91 25.48
C VAL A 239 -2.31 -3.42 24.04
N LEU A 240 -1.25 -4.18 23.75
CA LEU A 240 -1.03 -4.76 22.41
C LEU A 240 -2.14 -5.74 22.03
N GLN A 241 -2.52 -6.62 22.96
CA GLN A 241 -3.62 -7.57 22.76
C GLN A 241 -4.96 -6.85 22.59
N GLU A 242 -5.24 -5.85 23.42
CA GLU A 242 -6.48 -5.07 23.30
C GLU A 242 -6.52 -4.29 21.98
N ALA A 243 -5.38 -3.82 21.45
CA ALA A 243 -5.35 -3.15 20.17
C ALA A 243 -5.74 -4.09 19.01
N VAL A 244 -5.28 -5.34 19.04
CA VAL A 244 -5.74 -6.37 18.09
C VAL A 244 -7.24 -6.58 18.22
N ARG A 245 -7.73 -6.69 19.46
CA ARG A 245 -9.16 -6.86 19.76
C ARG A 245 -10.00 -5.67 19.31
N ALA A 246 -9.48 -4.44 19.42
CA ALA A 246 -10.14 -3.24 18.94
C ALA A 246 -10.41 -3.31 17.42
N PHE A 247 -9.47 -3.83 16.63
CA PHE A 247 -9.71 -4.09 15.20
C PHE A 247 -10.71 -5.20 14.96
N GLU A 248 -10.69 -6.28 15.74
CA GLU A 248 -11.67 -7.37 15.64
C GLU A 248 -13.10 -6.87 15.89
N PHE A 249 -13.31 -6.03 16.91
CA PHE A 249 -14.61 -5.39 17.12
C PHE A 249 -15.04 -4.53 15.93
N ASN A 250 -14.12 -3.80 15.30
CA ASN A 250 -14.46 -3.02 14.10
C ASN A 250 -14.88 -3.93 12.94
N ILE A 251 -14.18 -5.05 12.72
CA ILE A 251 -14.53 -6.05 11.70
C ILE A 251 -15.91 -6.64 11.98
N GLU A 252 -16.17 -7.07 13.21
CA GLU A 252 -17.47 -7.61 13.62
C GLU A 252 -18.61 -6.61 13.38
N VAL A 253 -18.37 -5.32 13.69
CA VAL A 253 -19.35 -4.26 13.43
C VAL A 253 -19.62 -4.14 11.94
N PHE A 254 -18.60 -4.10 11.08
CA PHE A 254 -18.79 -4.01 9.63
C PHE A 254 -19.52 -5.23 9.05
N ASP A 255 -19.18 -6.43 9.51
CA ASP A 255 -19.84 -7.67 9.06
C ASP A 255 -21.31 -7.72 9.50
N ASP A 256 -21.62 -7.35 10.74
CA ASP A 256 -23.00 -7.35 11.23
C ASP A 256 -23.84 -6.22 10.60
N LEU A 257 -23.25 -5.05 10.32
CA LEU A 257 -23.90 -4.01 9.53
C LEU A 257 -24.33 -4.58 8.17
N GLN A 258 -23.41 -5.24 7.46
CA GLN A 258 -23.69 -5.83 6.14
C GLN A 258 -24.80 -6.89 6.21
N LYS A 259 -24.83 -7.73 7.25
CA LYS A 259 -25.90 -8.71 7.46
C LYS A 259 -27.26 -8.03 7.69
N MET A 260 -27.30 -7.00 8.54
CA MET A 260 -28.52 -6.26 8.86
C MET A 260 -29.13 -5.61 7.61
N LEU A 261 -28.29 -5.06 6.75
CA LEU A 261 -28.71 -4.43 5.49
C LEU A 261 -29.23 -5.47 4.47
N ARG A 262 -28.58 -6.62 4.35
CA ARG A 262 -29.06 -7.72 3.49
C ARG A 262 -30.42 -8.25 3.91
N ALA A 263 -30.67 -8.39 5.21
CA ALA A 263 -31.96 -8.83 5.73
C ALA A 263 -33.10 -7.86 5.34
N THR A 264 -32.84 -6.55 5.39
CA THR A 264 -33.83 -5.54 4.98
C THR A 264 -34.12 -5.54 3.48
N GLU A 265 -33.16 -5.94 2.64
CA GLU A 265 -33.32 -6.07 1.18
C GLU A 265 -34.06 -7.36 0.76
N THR A 266 -33.89 -8.45 1.50
CA THR A 266 -34.61 -9.71 1.25
C THR A 266 -36.10 -9.58 1.55
N ASP A 267 -36.46 -8.87 2.63
CA ASP A 267 -37.86 -8.62 3.00
C ASP A 267 -38.59 -7.74 1.97
N THR A 268 -37.88 -6.82 1.30
CA THR A 268 -38.45 -5.97 0.23
C THR A 268 -38.56 -6.70 -1.10
N LYS A 269 -37.68 -7.67 -1.40
CA LYS A 269 -37.76 -8.51 -2.61
C LYS A 269 -38.82 -9.60 -2.51
N GLU A 270 -39.10 -10.14 -1.33
CA GLU A 270 -40.19 -11.11 -1.14
C GLU A 270 -41.58 -10.48 -1.34
N GLN A 271 -41.73 -9.18 -1.08
CA GLN A 271 -42.96 -8.43 -1.33
C GLN A 271 -43.14 -7.99 -2.80
N ARG A 272 -42.11 -8.12 -3.65
CA ARG A 272 -42.13 -7.77 -5.08
C ARG A 272 -41.65 -8.93 -5.95
N ARG A 273 -42.43 -10.01 -6.04
CA ARG A 273 -42.25 -11.00 -7.12
C ARG A 273 -43.21 -10.73 -8.28
N PRO A 274 -42.72 -10.44 -9.50
CA PRO A 274 -43.39 -10.81 -10.73
C PRO A 274 -43.05 -12.27 -11.12
N ALA A 275 -43.91 -12.88 -11.93
CA ALA A 275 -43.84 -14.27 -12.38
C ALA A 275 -42.55 -14.61 -13.17
N PRO A 276 -42.15 -15.90 -13.23
CA PRO A 276 -40.85 -16.30 -13.74
C PRO A 276 -40.88 -16.43 -15.27
N ASP A 277 -40.29 -15.46 -15.97
CA ASP A 277 -39.73 -15.69 -17.30
C ASP A 277 -38.79 -14.53 -17.68
N SER A 278 -37.51 -14.65 -17.32
CA SER A 278 -36.38 -14.05 -18.05
C SER A 278 -35.07 -14.35 -17.32
N ALA A 279 -34.64 -15.61 -17.33
CA ALA A 279 -33.28 -15.99 -17.00
C ALA A 279 -32.49 -16.23 -18.29
N ARG A 280 -32.24 -15.17 -19.06
CA ARG A 280 -31.19 -15.12 -20.09
C ARG A 280 -30.64 -13.70 -20.13
N ASP A 281 -29.31 -13.62 -20.15
CA ASP A 281 -28.46 -12.46 -20.47
C ASP A 281 -27.64 -11.90 -19.29
N ALA A 282 -26.62 -12.67 -18.92
CA ALA A 282 -25.45 -12.20 -18.18
C ALA A 282 -24.21 -12.27 -19.10
N ALA A 283 -24.23 -11.50 -20.19
CA ALA A 283 -23.06 -11.27 -21.06
C ALA A 283 -23.10 -9.89 -21.77
N HIS A 284 -24.11 -9.06 -21.52
CA HIS A 284 -24.29 -7.74 -22.10
C HIS A 284 -24.19 -6.70 -20.97
N ASP A 285 -22.99 -6.19 -20.65
CA ASP A 285 -22.89 -4.86 -19.99
C ASP A 285 -21.50 -4.21 -19.91
N VAL A 286 -20.43 -4.76 -20.51
CA VAL A 286 -19.11 -4.10 -20.51
C VAL A 286 -19.15 -2.78 -21.31
N GLU A 287 -19.80 -2.77 -22.47
CA GLU A 287 -19.91 -1.56 -23.29
C GLU A 287 -20.82 -0.50 -22.66
N ALA A 288 -21.88 -0.92 -21.94
CA ALA A 288 -22.76 0.00 -21.23
C ALA A 288 -22.11 0.64 -20.00
N VAL A 289 -21.24 -0.09 -19.30
CA VAL A 289 -20.42 0.47 -18.20
C VAL A 289 -19.38 1.44 -18.76
N LYS A 290 -18.68 1.07 -19.83
CA LYS A 290 -17.72 1.95 -20.52
C LYS A 290 -18.38 3.25 -21.00
N ASN A 291 -19.54 3.16 -21.64
CA ASN A 291 -20.28 4.34 -22.11
C ASN A 291 -20.76 5.23 -20.95
N ARG A 292 -21.18 4.63 -19.81
CA ARG A 292 -21.52 5.39 -18.59
C ARG A 292 -20.31 6.15 -18.03
N LEU A 293 -19.16 5.50 -17.91
CA LEU A 293 -17.92 6.13 -17.41
C LEU A 293 -17.43 7.25 -18.34
N MET A 294 -17.60 7.11 -19.65
CA MET A 294 -17.29 8.17 -20.61
C MET A 294 -18.17 9.41 -20.41
N GLU A 295 -19.48 9.22 -20.25
CA GLU A 295 -20.40 10.33 -19.98
C GLU A 295 -20.18 10.96 -18.60
N GLU A 296 -19.81 10.18 -17.58
CA GLU A 296 -19.39 10.68 -16.27
C GLU A 296 -18.08 11.49 -16.35
N ALA A 297 -17.12 11.08 -17.18
CA ALA A 297 -15.87 11.81 -17.37
C ALA A 297 -16.11 13.16 -18.07
N LYS A 298 -16.98 13.20 -19.09
CA LYS A 298 -17.36 14.44 -19.79
C LYS A 298 -18.03 15.47 -18.89
N THR A 299 -18.73 15.02 -17.86
CA THR A 299 -19.54 15.88 -16.97
C THR A 299 -18.84 16.27 -15.66
N SER A 300 -17.79 15.56 -15.24
CA SER A 300 -17.21 15.68 -13.88
C SER A 300 -15.99 16.61 -13.74
N SER A 301 -15.22 16.87 -14.80
CA SER A 301 -14.05 17.78 -14.77
C SER A 301 -13.62 18.19 -16.17
N ARG A 302 -13.01 19.39 -16.32
CA ARG A 302 -12.30 19.78 -17.56
C ARG A 302 -10.87 19.23 -17.64
N ASP A 303 -10.31 18.79 -16.51
CA ASP A 303 -8.94 18.34 -16.41
C ASP A 303 -8.77 16.94 -17.00
N LEU A 304 -7.88 16.82 -18.00
CA LEU A 304 -7.62 15.56 -18.69
C LEU A 304 -7.15 14.45 -17.72
N SER A 305 -6.38 14.80 -16.68
CA SER A 305 -5.92 13.85 -15.67
C SER A 305 -7.03 13.22 -14.86
N GLU A 306 -8.03 14.00 -14.46
CA GLU A 306 -9.16 13.49 -13.68
C GLU A 306 -10.13 12.71 -14.58
N GLN A 307 -10.28 13.11 -15.85
CA GLN A 307 -11.05 12.35 -16.83
C GLN A 307 -10.42 10.97 -17.08
N ILE A 308 -9.10 10.91 -17.37
CA ILE A 308 -8.39 9.64 -17.54
C ILE A 308 -8.54 8.76 -16.29
N LYS A 309 -8.28 9.32 -15.10
CA LYS A 309 -8.43 8.60 -13.83
C LYS A 309 -9.84 8.01 -13.65
N THR A 310 -10.86 8.75 -14.08
CA THR A 310 -12.26 8.31 -13.99
C THR A 310 -12.54 7.15 -14.93
N VAL A 311 -12.22 7.29 -16.22
CA VAL A 311 -12.52 6.24 -17.22
C VAL A 311 -11.69 4.98 -17.03
N THR A 312 -10.49 5.07 -16.45
CA THR A 312 -9.62 3.90 -16.22
C THR A 312 -9.84 3.24 -14.85
N LYS A 313 -10.74 3.75 -14.00
CA LYS A 313 -10.90 3.25 -12.62
C LYS A 313 -11.16 1.74 -12.56
N ASP A 314 -12.09 1.25 -13.38
CA ASP A 314 -12.47 -0.17 -13.36
C ASP A 314 -11.38 -1.05 -13.98
N SER A 315 -10.75 -0.60 -15.07
CA SER A 315 -9.62 -1.33 -15.67
C SER A 315 -8.39 -1.36 -14.75
N HIS A 316 -8.16 -0.33 -13.94
CA HIS A 316 -7.13 -0.34 -12.89
C HIS A 316 -7.41 -1.42 -11.85
N VAL A 317 -8.64 -1.47 -11.31
CA VAL A 317 -9.04 -2.51 -10.35
C VAL A 317 -8.88 -3.90 -10.96
N ARG A 318 -9.27 -4.11 -12.22
CA ARG A 318 -9.09 -5.38 -12.92
C ARG A 318 -7.61 -5.75 -13.07
N ALA A 319 -6.76 -4.79 -13.47
CA ALA A 319 -5.32 -5.01 -13.62
C ALA A 319 -4.65 -5.47 -12.31
N GLU A 320 -4.99 -4.82 -11.19
CA GLU A 320 -4.46 -5.18 -9.87
C GLU A 320 -4.93 -6.55 -9.36
N ASN A 321 -6.06 -7.04 -9.88
CA ASN A 321 -6.65 -8.34 -9.51
C ASN A 321 -6.34 -9.46 -10.51
N THR A 322 -5.44 -9.24 -11.48
CA THR A 322 -4.91 -10.33 -12.30
C THR A 322 -4.13 -11.33 -11.43
N GLU A 323 -4.13 -12.60 -11.80
CA GLU A 323 -3.51 -13.68 -11.00
C GLU A 323 -2.01 -13.42 -10.74
N LEU A 324 -1.30 -12.92 -11.76
CA LEU A 324 0.10 -12.53 -11.65
C LEU A 324 0.28 -11.41 -10.61
N MET A 325 -0.54 -10.36 -10.66
CA MET A 325 -0.44 -9.24 -9.72
C MET A 325 -0.85 -9.63 -8.30
N LEU A 326 -1.88 -10.46 -8.12
CA LEU A 326 -2.25 -11.00 -6.82
C LEU A 326 -1.11 -11.84 -6.22
N SER A 327 -0.45 -12.66 -7.04
CA SER A 327 0.73 -13.43 -6.62
C SER A 327 1.89 -12.50 -6.24
N TYR A 328 2.11 -11.44 -7.03
CA TYR A 328 3.09 -10.40 -6.73
C TYR A 328 2.81 -9.72 -5.40
N GLN A 329 1.59 -9.25 -5.17
CA GLN A 329 1.12 -8.58 -3.94
C GLN A 329 1.11 -9.49 -2.71
N ARG A 330 1.25 -10.81 -2.87
CA ARG A 330 1.46 -11.78 -1.77
C ARG A 330 2.93 -12.11 -1.56
N GLY A 331 3.84 -11.53 -2.36
CA GLY A 331 5.27 -11.83 -2.32
C GLY A 331 5.61 -13.20 -2.89
N GLN A 332 4.69 -13.79 -3.66
CA GLN A 332 4.81 -15.12 -4.26
C GLN A 332 5.33 -15.07 -5.71
N ILE A 333 5.84 -13.91 -6.14
CA ILE A 333 6.46 -13.76 -7.46
C ILE A 333 7.78 -14.55 -7.52
N THR A 334 7.89 -15.44 -8.49
CA THR A 334 9.09 -16.25 -8.73
C THR A 334 10.10 -15.51 -9.60
N LEU A 335 11.37 -15.92 -9.53
CA LEU A 335 12.42 -15.34 -10.38
C LEU A 335 12.14 -15.48 -11.89
N PRO A 336 11.65 -16.64 -12.41
CA PRO A 336 11.21 -16.74 -13.81
C PRO A 336 10.09 -15.77 -14.17
N GLN A 337 9.06 -15.62 -13.33
CA GLN A 337 7.99 -14.64 -13.55
C GLN A 337 8.51 -13.22 -13.62
N TYR A 338 9.41 -12.85 -12.69
CA TYR A 338 9.98 -11.52 -12.68
C TYR A 338 10.87 -11.24 -13.90
N LYS A 339 11.68 -12.21 -14.32
CA LYS A 339 12.48 -12.10 -15.56
C LYS A 339 11.59 -11.88 -16.78
N LEU A 340 10.54 -12.68 -16.96
CA LEU A 340 9.62 -12.51 -18.09
C LEU A 340 8.85 -11.19 -18.05
N LEU A 341 8.47 -10.74 -16.86
CA LEU A 341 7.87 -9.42 -16.67
C LEU A 341 8.84 -8.32 -17.13
N LEU A 342 10.09 -8.34 -16.67
CA LEU A 342 11.09 -7.34 -17.08
C LEU A 342 11.41 -7.39 -18.57
N CYS A 343 11.47 -8.58 -19.18
CA CYS A 343 11.60 -8.72 -20.64
C CYS A 343 10.43 -8.02 -21.36
N SER A 344 9.20 -8.21 -20.87
CA SER A 344 8.01 -7.59 -21.47
C SER A 344 7.99 -6.08 -21.26
N LEU A 345 8.36 -5.61 -20.06
CA LEU A 345 8.48 -4.19 -19.77
C LEU A 345 9.55 -3.55 -20.65
N TYR A 346 10.72 -4.18 -20.82
CA TYR A 346 11.77 -3.68 -21.72
C TYR A 346 11.25 -3.43 -23.13
N GLU A 347 10.56 -4.39 -23.75
CA GLU A 347 10.00 -4.19 -25.10
C GLU A 347 8.92 -3.09 -25.13
N ILE A 348 8.09 -2.98 -24.09
CA ILE A 348 7.04 -1.95 -23.98
C ILE A 348 7.64 -0.56 -23.81
N TYR A 349 8.56 -0.36 -22.86
CA TYR A 349 9.20 0.95 -22.62
C TYR A 349 10.10 1.33 -23.78
N LYS A 350 10.79 0.39 -24.41
CA LYS A 350 11.54 0.67 -25.64
C LYS A 350 10.63 1.26 -26.71
N ALA A 351 9.50 0.62 -27.01
CA ALA A 351 8.56 1.13 -28.00
C ALA A 351 7.92 2.47 -27.59
N LEU A 352 7.57 2.64 -26.30
CA LEU A 352 6.99 3.87 -25.78
C LEU A 352 7.99 5.03 -25.86
N GLU A 353 9.22 4.82 -25.40
CA GLU A 353 10.26 5.85 -25.30
C GLU A 353 10.81 6.22 -26.70
N GLU A 354 10.99 5.26 -27.61
CA GLU A 354 11.32 5.54 -29.02
C GLU A 354 10.27 6.47 -29.67
N GLU A 355 8.98 6.25 -29.40
CA GLU A 355 7.91 7.07 -29.97
C GLU A 355 7.70 8.39 -29.22
N LEU A 356 7.98 8.46 -27.92
CA LEU A 356 8.02 9.74 -27.17
C LEU A 356 9.18 10.61 -27.65
N ASP A 357 10.37 10.05 -27.87
CA ASP A 357 11.53 10.76 -28.39
C ASP A 357 11.26 11.30 -29.80
N ARG A 358 10.70 10.45 -30.68
CA ARG A 358 10.29 10.82 -32.05
C ARG A 358 9.30 11.98 -32.07
N ASN A 359 8.39 12.02 -31.09
CA ASN A 359 7.31 13.01 -31.00
C ASN A 359 7.55 14.05 -29.91
N SER A 360 8.79 14.22 -29.44
CA SER A 360 9.13 15.10 -28.31
C SER A 360 8.75 16.57 -28.52
N SER A 361 8.68 17.03 -29.77
CA SER A 361 8.24 18.39 -30.14
C SER A 361 6.75 18.48 -30.52
N TYR A 362 6.03 17.36 -30.55
CA TYR A 362 4.61 17.35 -30.89
C TYR A 362 3.78 18.05 -29.79
N PRO A 363 2.82 18.93 -30.11
CA PRO A 363 2.19 19.82 -29.13
C PRO A 363 1.58 19.14 -27.89
N SER A 364 1.02 17.94 -28.04
CA SER A 364 0.45 17.18 -26.92
C SER A 364 1.44 16.28 -26.18
N VAL A 365 2.60 15.97 -26.78
CA VAL A 365 3.65 15.15 -26.16
C VAL A 365 4.67 16.02 -25.43
N ALA A 366 5.03 17.17 -26.01
CA ALA A 366 6.04 18.08 -25.43
C ALA A 366 5.79 18.44 -23.95
N PRO A 367 4.55 18.71 -23.48
CA PRO A 367 4.31 19.04 -22.08
C PRO A 367 4.62 17.91 -21.10
N ILE A 368 4.54 16.65 -21.54
CA ILE A 368 4.72 15.46 -20.70
C ILE A 368 6.07 14.75 -20.94
N TYR A 369 6.94 15.32 -21.77
CA TYR A 369 8.22 14.72 -22.14
C TYR A 369 9.30 14.99 -21.07
N PHE A 370 9.49 14.02 -20.18
CA PHE A 370 10.44 14.07 -19.05
C PHE A 370 11.43 12.89 -19.09
N PRO A 371 12.30 12.78 -20.10
CA PRO A 371 13.15 11.60 -20.27
C PRO A 371 14.18 11.44 -19.13
N GLN A 372 14.70 12.54 -18.58
CA GLN A 372 15.71 12.46 -17.50
C GLN A 372 15.11 11.90 -16.20
N GLU A 373 13.84 12.21 -15.94
CA GLU A 373 13.16 11.79 -14.72
C GLU A 373 12.45 10.45 -14.86
N LEU A 374 11.86 10.18 -16.03
CA LEU A 374 10.94 9.06 -16.22
C LEU A 374 11.46 7.92 -17.09
N ALA A 375 12.46 8.11 -17.96
CA ALA A 375 12.89 7.06 -18.87
C ALA A 375 13.31 5.79 -18.12
N ARG A 376 12.84 4.63 -18.56
CA ARG A 376 13.04 3.32 -17.91
C ARG A 376 13.99 2.42 -18.69
N LEU A 377 14.25 2.70 -19.97
CA LEU A 377 15.00 1.79 -20.84
C LEU A 377 16.36 1.41 -20.26
N GLU A 378 17.22 2.38 -19.92
CA GLU A 378 18.55 2.09 -19.34
C GLU A 378 18.47 1.31 -18.02
N ALA A 379 17.46 1.58 -17.21
CA ALA A 379 17.25 0.88 -15.95
C ALA A 379 16.86 -0.58 -16.18
N LEU A 380 15.98 -0.84 -17.15
CA LEU A 380 15.58 -2.17 -17.57
C LEU A 380 16.75 -2.95 -18.19
N GLU A 381 17.60 -2.30 -18.99
CA GLU A 381 18.79 -2.93 -19.55
C GLU A 381 19.76 -3.39 -18.45
N ARG A 382 20.01 -2.55 -17.43
CA ARG A 382 20.83 -2.93 -16.26
C ARG A 382 20.23 -4.11 -15.49
N ASP A 383 18.92 -4.11 -15.27
CA ASP A 383 18.25 -5.19 -14.56
C ASP A 383 18.28 -6.51 -15.36
N LEU A 384 18.07 -6.45 -16.68
CA LEU A 384 18.13 -7.62 -17.56
C LEU A 384 19.56 -8.17 -17.69
N GLU A 385 20.58 -7.31 -17.79
CA GLU A 385 21.97 -7.74 -17.78
C GLU A 385 22.34 -8.43 -16.47
N TYR A 386 21.92 -7.89 -15.34
CA TYR A 386 22.13 -8.51 -14.03
C TYR A 386 21.44 -9.87 -13.91
N LEU A 387 20.19 -9.99 -14.39
CA LEU A 387 19.36 -11.19 -14.20
C LEU A 387 19.61 -12.29 -15.25
N LEU A 388 19.97 -11.94 -16.48
CA LEU A 388 20.11 -12.85 -17.62
C LEU A 388 21.55 -12.97 -18.15
N GLY A 389 22.46 -12.10 -17.72
CA GLY A 389 23.87 -12.03 -18.12
C GLY A 389 24.13 -11.09 -19.29
N GLN A 390 25.41 -10.98 -19.71
CA GLN A 390 25.89 -10.10 -20.79
C GLN A 390 25.10 -10.26 -22.12
N ASN A 391 24.69 -11.49 -22.45
CA ASN A 391 23.93 -11.79 -23.67
C ASN A 391 22.40 -11.75 -23.45
N TRP A 392 21.92 -10.93 -22.51
CA TRP A 392 20.49 -10.87 -22.16
C TRP A 392 19.59 -10.57 -23.37
N ARG A 393 20.07 -9.77 -24.34
CA ARG A 393 19.32 -9.41 -25.56
C ARG A 393 18.89 -10.62 -26.38
N GLU A 394 19.72 -11.66 -26.43
CA GLU A 394 19.41 -12.92 -27.14
C GLU A 394 18.42 -13.81 -26.35
N ARG A 395 18.14 -13.45 -25.09
CA ARG A 395 17.32 -14.22 -24.15
C ARG A 395 15.98 -13.53 -23.84
N VAL A 396 15.72 -12.37 -24.44
CA VAL A 396 14.43 -11.67 -24.32
C VAL A 396 13.37 -12.50 -25.01
N ILE A 397 12.49 -13.08 -24.22
CA ILE A 397 11.31 -13.80 -24.69
C ILE A 397 10.09 -13.12 -24.05
N VAL A 398 9.11 -12.77 -24.87
CA VAL A 398 7.90 -12.05 -24.46
C VAL A 398 6.65 -12.72 -25.04
N PRO A 399 5.50 -12.64 -24.37
CA PRO A 399 4.25 -13.17 -24.90
C PRO A 399 3.73 -12.37 -26.10
N ALA A 400 2.79 -12.97 -26.84
CA ALA A 400 2.12 -12.32 -27.96
C ALA A 400 1.43 -11.00 -27.57
N ALA A 401 0.86 -10.91 -26.37
CA ALA A 401 0.31 -9.66 -25.82
C ALA A 401 1.32 -8.52 -25.79
N THR A 402 2.57 -8.77 -25.42
CA THR A 402 3.63 -7.76 -25.43
C THR A 402 3.87 -7.25 -26.85
N HIS A 403 3.94 -8.14 -27.84
CA HIS A 403 4.07 -7.73 -29.24
C HIS A 403 2.90 -6.86 -29.71
N ARG A 404 1.65 -7.24 -29.40
CA ARG A 404 0.46 -6.42 -29.71
C ARG A 404 0.56 -5.03 -29.09
N TYR A 405 0.98 -4.94 -27.84
CA TYR A 405 1.17 -3.66 -27.15
C TYR A 405 2.23 -2.82 -27.86
N THR A 406 3.44 -3.35 -28.09
CA THR A 406 4.50 -2.59 -28.78
C THR A 406 4.11 -2.16 -30.19
N GLN A 407 3.35 -2.98 -30.91
CA GLN A 407 2.83 -2.63 -32.23
C GLN A 407 1.86 -1.45 -32.15
N ARG A 408 0.95 -1.44 -31.17
CA ARG A 408 0.03 -0.31 -30.97
C ARG A 408 0.79 0.98 -30.64
N LEU A 409 1.78 0.93 -29.76
CA LEU A 409 2.61 2.10 -29.40
C LEU A 409 3.29 2.69 -30.64
N ARG A 410 3.92 1.85 -31.46
CA ARG A 410 4.56 2.29 -32.72
C ARG A 410 3.55 2.80 -33.75
N GLN A 411 2.35 2.21 -33.79
CA GLN A 411 1.29 2.68 -34.68
C GLN A 411 0.84 4.10 -34.27
N ILE A 412 0.47 4.30 -33.00
CA ILE A 412 -0.01 5.62 -32.55
C ILE A 412 1.09 6.66 -32.59
N GLY A 413 2.35 6.31 -32.32
CA GLY A 413 3.47 7.25 -32.42
C GLY A 413 3.71 7.76 -33.84
N ARG A 414 3.33 6.99 -34.87
CA ARG A 414 3.43 7.41 -36.28
C ARG A 414 2.18 8.12 -36.79
N GLU A 415 1.01 7.60 -36.41
CA GLU A 415 -0.26 8.00 -37.02
C GLU A 415 -1.01 9.04 -36.17
N ASN A 416 -0.95 8.91 -34.83
CA ASN A 416 -1.76 9.70 -33.90
C ASN A 416 -0.99 9.98 -32.58
N PRO A 417 0.08 10.81 -32.60
CA PRO A 417 0.97 10.98 -31.45
C PRO A 417 0.29 11.47 -30.17
N VAL A 418 -0.86 12.14 -30.29
CA VAL A 418 -1.69 12.58 -29.16
C VAL A 418 -2.06 11.44 -28.21
N PHE A 419 -2.20 10.22 -28.72
CA PHE A 419 -2.54 9.05 -27.91
C PHE A 419 -1.38 8.51 -27.07
N LEU A 420 -0.13 8.94 -27.33
CA LEU A 420 1.01 8.61 -26.48
C LEU A 420 0.82 9.13 -25.05
N VAL A 421 0.07 10.22 -24.87
CA VAL A 421 -0.29 10.77 -23.55
C VAL A 421 -0.97 9.73 -22.67
N ALA A 422 -1.88 8.95 -23.23
CA ALA A 422 -2.63 7.91 -22.51
C ALA A 422 -1.71 6.78 -22.00
N HIS A 423 -0.76 6.35 -22.83
CA HIS A 423 0.18 5.29 -22.48
C HIS A 423 1.25 5.75 -21.51
N ALA A 424 1.82 6.93 -21.72
CA ALA A 424 2.79 7.53 -20.82
C ALA A 424 2.18 7.77 -19.43
N TYR A 425 0.94 8.27 -19.36
CA TYR A 425 0.18 8.39 -18.11
C TYR A 425 0.04 7.04 -17.40
N THR A 426 -0.50 6.05 -18.10
CA THR A 426 -0.82 4.72 -17.53
C THR A 426 0.44 4.04 -16.99
N ARG A 427 1.56 4.13 -17.70
CA ARG A 427 2.83 3.51 -17.30
C ARG A 427 3.54 4.31 -16.21
N TYR A 428 3.97 5.53 -16.50
CA TYR A 428 4.85 6.28 -15.60
C TYR A 428 4.18 6.64 -14.26
N LEU A 429 2.91 7.03 -14.25
CA LEU A 429 2.23 7.30 -12.97
C LEU A 429 1.95 6.01 -12.18
N GLY A 430 1.75 4.89 -12.87
CA GLY A 430 1.71 3.56 -12.26
C GLY A 430 3.03 3.23 -11.57
N ASP A 431 4.16 3.45 -12.24
CA ASP A 431 5.49 3.15 -11.69
C ASP A 431 5.86 4.01 -10.47
N LEU A 432 5.50 5.30 -10.52
CA LEU A 432 5.66 6.24 -9.41
C LEU A 432 4.64 6.04 -8.28
N SER A 433 3.71 5.09 -8.43
CA SER A 433 2.68 4.75 -7.43
C SER A 433 2.80 3.28 -7.01
N GLY A 434 2.11 2.38 -7.72
CA GLY A 434 2.17 0.92 -7.53
C GLY A 434 3.55 0.33 -7.77
N GLY A 435 4.34 0.88 -8.69
CA GLY A 435 5.69 0.38 -8.97
C GLY A 435 6.62 0.46 -7.75
N GLN A 436 6.61 1.57 -7.00
CA GLN A 436 7.43 1.75 -5.78
C GLN A 436 7.14 0.70 -4.70
N VAL A 437 5.93 0.17 -4.75
CA VAL A 437 5.40 -0.82 -3.85
C VAL A 437 5.84 -2.20 -4.28
N LEU A 438 5.66 -2.51 -5.57
CA LEU A 438 6.14 -3.75 -6.16
C LEU A 438 7.66 -3.89 -6.01
N GLY A 439 8.45 -2.85 -6.25
CA GLY A 439 9.91 -2.92 -6.10
C GLY A 439 10.38 -3.33 -4.69
N ARG A 440 9.71 -2.83 -3.64
CA ARG A 440 9.98 -3.26 -2.25
C ARG A 440 9.61 -4.72 -2.01
N ILE A 441 8.51 -5.17 -2.61
CA ILE A 441 8.08 -6.57 -2.54
C ILE A 441 9.11 -7.46 -3.23
N THR A 442 9.53 -7.13 -4.45
CA THR A 442 10.52 -7.87 -5.23
C THR A 442 11.83 -7.99 -4.48
N GLN A 443 12.32 -6.88 -3.92
CA GLN A 443 13.54 -6.86 -3.13
C GLN A 443 13.48 -7.88 -1.99
N LYS A 444 12.37 -7.90 -1.26
CA LYS A 444 12.20 -8.79 -0.13
C LYS A 444 11.98 -10.25 -0.56
N SER A 445 11.10 -10.52 -1.52
CA SER A 445 10.73 -11.89 -1.90
C SER A 445 11.90 -12.62 -2.55
N MET A 446 12.79 -11.90 -3.23
CA MET A 446 13.93 -12.48 -3.94
C MET A 446 15.27 -12.31 -3.23
N GLY A 447 15.30 -11.65 -2.06
CA GLY A 447 16.53 -11.41 -1.31
C GLY A 447 17.57 -10.58 -2.09
N LEU A 448 17.11 -9.66 -2.95
CA LEU A 448 18.01 -8.85 -3.78
C LEU A 448 18.69 -7.77 -2.93
N ARG A 449 19.99 -7.55 -3.22
CA ARG A 449 20.73 -6.42 -2.65
C ARG A 449 20.15 -5.11 -3.18
N SER A 450 20.25 -4.05 -2.39
CA SER A 450 19.72 -2.74 -2.78
C SER A 450 20.32 -2.30 -4.12
N GLY A 451 19.47 -2.05 -5.11
CA GLY A 451 19.83 -1.52 -6.43
C GLY A 451 20.03 -2.56 -7.55
N GLU A 452 20.49 -3.77 -7.25
CA GLU A 452 20.77 -4.78 -8.29
C GLU A 452 19.49 -5.55 -8.68
N GLY A 453 19.15 -5.53 -9.98
CA GLY A 453 17.93 -6.16 -10.51
C GLY A 453 16.62 -5.45 -10.13
N LEU A 454 16.71 -4.21 -9.63
CA LEU A 454 15.58 -3.38 -9.19
C LEU A 454 15.66 -1.94 -9.72
N SER A 455 16.58 -1.66 -10.64
CA SER A 455 16.82 -0.33 -11.22
C SER A 455 15.56 0.27 -11.83
N PHE A 456 14.69 -0.54 -12.46
CA PHE A 456 13.43 -0.10 -13.05
C PHE A 456 12.56 0.69 -12.05
N PHE A 457 12.53 0.25 -10.79
CA PHE A 457 11.72 0.87 -9.74
C PHE A 457 12.37 2.12 -9.14
N SER A 458 13.62 2.41 -9.47
CA SER A 458 14.37 3.56 -8.96
C SER A 458 14.26 4.77 -9.89
N PHE A 459 13.90 5.93 -9.35
CA PHE A 459 13.74 7.19 -10.10
C PHE A 459 14.71 8.24 -9.55
N PRO A 460 16.03 8.16 -9.87
CA PRO A 460 17.03 9.08 -9.31
C PRO A 460 16.79 10.54 -9.71
N GLY A 461 16.18 10.79 -10.88
CA GLY A 461 15.77 12.13 -11.32
C GLY A 461 14.53 12.68 -10.61
N VAL A 462 13.84 11.89 -9.79
CA VAL A 462 12.60 12.28 -9.09
C VAL A 462 12.85 12.36 -7.58
N THR A 463 13.05 13.57 -7.06
CA THR A 463 13.28 13.79 -5.62
C THR A 463 12.06 13.51 -4.75
N SER A 464 10.85 13.71 -5.29
CA SER A 464 9.59 13.43 -4.60
C SER A 464 8.56 12.89 -5.57
N PRO A 465 8.23 11.58 -5.52
CA PRO A 465 7.23 10.98 -6.40
C PRO A 465 5.88 11.69 -6.31
N HIS A 466 5.45 12.09 -5.11
CA HIS A 466 4.20 12.81 -4.93
C HIS A 466 4.19 14.15 -5.69
N ARG A 467 5.21 15.00 -5.49
CA ARG A 467 5.29 16.31 -6.17
C ARG A 467 5.42 16.15 -7.68
N PHE A 468 6.21 15.18 -8.13
CA PHE A 468 6.40 14.95 -9.55
C PHE A 468 5.10 14.50 -10.24
N LYS A 469 4.28 13.66 -9.60
CA LYS A 469 2.97 13.30 -10.15
C LYS A 469 2.01 14.47 -10.22
N GLN A 470 2.05 15.39 -9.24
CA GLN A 470 1.27 16.63 -9.30
C GLN A 470 1.72 17.51 -10.47
N LEU A 471 3.05 17.67 -10.66
CA LEU A 471 3.63 18.36 -11.80
C LEU A 471 3.19 17.72 -13.13
N TYR A 472 3.33 16.40 -13.27
CA TYR A 472 2.98 15.67 -14.47
C TYR A 472 1.49 15.83 -14.82
N ARG A 473 0.59 15.69 -13.84
CA ARG A 473 -0.85 15.94 -14.03
C ARG A 473 -1.13 17.38 -14.47
N SER A 474 -0.48 18.36 -13.84
CA SER A 474 -0.62 19.77 -14.23
C SER A 474 -0.17 20.02 -15.67
N ARG A 475 0.92 19.40 -16.11
CA ARG A 475 1.40 19.51 -17.49
C ARG A 475 0.46 18.84 -18.49
N MET A 476 -0.05 17.67 -18.14
CA MET A 476 -1.04 16.98 -18.95
C MET A 476 -2.35 17.78 -19.08
N ASN A 477 -2.78 18.46 -18.01
CA ASN A 477 -3.98 19.31 -18.04
C ASN A 477 -3.80 20.59 -18.88
N SER A 478 -2.55 20.99 -19.17
CA SER A 478 -2.28 22.11 -20.09
C SER A 478 -2.28 21.73 -21.57
N ILE A 479 -2.48 20.45 -21.91
CA ILE A 479 -2.55 20.02 -23.32
C ILE A 479 -3.87 20.51 -23.93
N GLU A 480 -3.77 21.28 -24.99
CA GLU A 480 -4.92 21.71 -25.79
C GLU A 480 -5.36 20.56 -26.72
N LEU A 481 -6.60 20.10 -26.54
CA LEU A 481 -7.20 19.01 -27.32
C LEU A 481 -8.55 19.46 -27.87
N THR A 482 -8.86 19.06 -29.10
CA THR A 482 -10.24 19.06 -29.57
C THR A 482 -11.07 18.03 -28.78
N GLU A 483 -12.40 18.16 -28.80
CA GLU A 483 -13.28 17.19 -28.14
C GLU A 483 -13.09 15.76 -28.69
N GLU A 484 -12.86 15.61 -30.00
CA GLU A 484 -12.58 14.33 -30.63
C GLU A 484 -11.25 13.72 -30.16
N GLN A 485 -10.18 14.54 -30.10
CA GLN A 485 -8.89 14.09 -29.60
C GLN A 485 -8.96 13.71 -28.12
N ARG A 486 -9.68 14.50 -27.32
CA ARG A 486 -9.90 14.24 -25.90
C ARG A 486 -10.60 12.90 -25.69
N GLU A 487 -11.72 12.67 -26.34
CA GLU A 487 -12.44 11.39 -26.29
C GLU A 487 -11.54 10.23 -26.73
N GLY A 488 -10.78 10.40 -27.82
CA GLY A 488 -9.82 9.40 -28.28
C GLY A 488 -8.72 9.08 -27.26
N VAL A 489 -8.19 10.09 -26.54
CA VAL A 489 -7.20 9.88 -25.47
C VAL A 489 -7.80 9.10 -24.29
N LEU A 490 -9.06 9.39 -23.92
CA LEU A 490 -9.75 8.66 -22.85
C LEU A 490 -9.96 7.19 -23.24
N GLN A 491 -10.37 6.93 -24.47
CA GLN A 491 -10.50 5.59 -25.04
C GLN A 491 -9.17 4.85 -25.06
N GLU A 492 -8.11 5.51 -25.50
CA GLU A 492 -6.79 4.88 -25.55
C GLU A 492 -6.25 4.61 -24.14
N ALA A 493 -6.58 5.43 -23.13
CA ALA A 493 -6.16 5.17 -21.76
C ALA A 493 -6.78 3.88 -21.21
N VAL A 494 -8.09 3.65 -21.46
CA VAL A 494 -8.72 2.37 -21.13
C VAL A 494 -8.01 1.23 -21.87
N ARG A 495 -7.74 1.41 -23.16
CA ARG A 495 -7.03 0.41 -23.97
C ARG A 495 -5.63 0.10 -23.46
N ALA A 496 -4.90 1.10 -22.97
CA ALA A 496 -3.58 0.94 -22.36
C ALA A 496 -3.65 0.02 -21.14
N PHE A 497 -4.69 0.12 -20.30
CA PHE A 497 -4.89 -0.81 -19.20
C PHE A 497 -5.23 -2.22 -19.69
N GLU A 498 -6.09 -2.37 -20.70
CA GLU A 498 -6.40 -3.69 -21.27
C GLU A 498 -5.15 -4.39 -21.82
N PHE A 499 -4.26 -3.66 -22.51
CA PHE A 499 -2.98 -4.23 -22.95
C PHE A 499 -2.12 -4.70 -21.78
N ASN A 500 -2.09 -3.97 -20.66
CA ASN A 500 -1.35 -4.43 -19.47
C ASN A 500 -1.97 -5.70 -18.87
N ILE A 501 -3.31 -5.78 -18.80
CA ILE A 501 -4.03 -6.98 -18.34
C ILE A 501 -3.69 -8.18 -19.23
N GLU A 502 -3.79 -8.02 -20.55
CA GLU A 502 -3.45 -9.07 -21.51
C GLU A 502 -2.00 -9.55 -21.35
N VAL A 503 -1.05 -8.63 -21.12
CA VAL A 503 0.35 -8.98 -20.87
C VAL A 503 0.49 -9.80 -19.60
N PHE A 504 -0.17 -9.41 -18.50
CA PHE A 504 -0.11 -10.16 -17.24
C PHE A 504 -0.73 -11.55 -17.36
N ASP A 505 -1.87 -11.67 -18.05
CA ASP A 505 -2.54 -12.94 -18.26
C ASP A 505 -1.71 -13.88 -19.15
N ASP A 506 -1.11 -13.37 -20.24
CA ASP A 506 -0.28 -14.20 -21.12
C ASP A 506 1.05 -14.58 -20.48
N LEU A 507 1.64 -13.72 -19.63
CA LEU A 507 2.82 -14.06 -18.83
C LEU A 507 2.53 -15.25 -17.90
N GLN A 508 1.38 -15.24 -17.24
CA GLN A 508 0.96 -16.34 -16.36
C GLN A 508 0.81 -17.65 -17.15
N LYS A 509 0.09 -17.61 -18.29
CA LYS A 509 -0.10 -18.80 -19.16
C LYS A 509 1.22 -19.39 -19.66
N MET A 510 2.16 -18.53 -20.08
CA MET A 510 3.46 -18.95 -20.62
C MET A 510 4.26 -19.80 -19.63
N LEU A 511 4.12 -19.50 -18.33
CA LEU A 511 4.81 -20.22 -17.27
C LEU A 511 4.10 -21.51 -16.86
N THR A 512 2.77 -21.52 -16.79
CA THR A 512 2.00 -22.75 -16.54
C THR A 512 2.32 -23.83 -17.56
N ILE A 513 2.44 -23.46 -18.85
CA ILE A 513 2.81 -24.40 -19.93
C ILE A 513 4.25 -24.93 -19.76
N THR A 514 5.18 -24.09 -19.30
CA THR A 514 6.58 -24.48 -19.10
C THR A 514 6.73 -25.44 -17.92
N GLU A 515 5.91 -25.29 -16.88
CA GLU A 515 5.87 -26.21 -15.73
C GLU A 515 5.20 -27.56 -16.09
N GLU A 516 4.10 -27.55 -16.83
CA GLU A 516 3.40 -28.77 -17.29
C GLU A 516 4.23 -29.60 -18.27
N THR A 517 4.97 -28.96 -19.17
CA THR A 517 5.86 -29.64 -20.13
C THR A 517 7.15 -30.16 -19.48
N GLY A 518 7.58 -29.57 -18.36
CA GLY A 518 8.73 -30.03 -17.56
C GLY A 518 8.47 -31.33 -16.79
N VAL A 519 7.22 -31.57 -16.36
CA VAL A 519 6.83 -32.78 -15.62
C VAL A 519 6.74 -34.03 -16.53
N GLN A 520 6.60 -33.87 -17.85
CA GLN A 520 6.45 -34.98 -18.79
C GLN A 520 7.76 -35.52 -19.42
N ARG A 521 8.92 -34.91 -19.19
CA ARG A 521 10.20 -35.44 -19.71
C ARG A 521 10.88 -36.39 -18.72
N LYS A 522 10.50 -37.67 -18.74
CA LYS A 522 11.40 -38.76 -18.27
C LYS A 522 12.62 -38.84 -19.19
N PRO A 523 13.86 -38.98 -18.68
CA PRO A 523 15.01 -39.16 -19.54
C PRO A 523 15.01 -40.60 -20.08
N ALA A 524 14.77 -40.75 -21.38
CA ALA A 524 15.01 -41.99 -22.09
C ALA A 524 16.50 -42.24 -22.24
N MET A 525 16.91 -43.47 -21.93
CA MET A 525 18.26 -43.99 -22.11
C MET A 525 18.77 -43.83 -23.55
N ALA A 526 20.00 -43.36 -23.70
CA ALA A 526 20.88 -43.74 -24.79
C ALA A 526 22.33 -43.72 -24.30
N GLN A 527 22.89 -44.92 -24.24
CA GLN A 527 24.27 -45.27 -23.91
C GLN A 527 25.24 -44.93 -25.05
N ASN A 528 26.53 -44.99 -24.69
CA ASN A 528 27.77 -44.96 -25.46
C ASN A 528 28.35 -43.54 -25.60
N GLY A 529 29.30 -43.10 -24.75
CA GLY A 529 30.57 -43.75 -24.37
C GLY A 529 31.68 -42.95 -25.08
N ILE A 530 32.85 -42.58 -24.55
CA ILE A 530 33.81 -43.24 -23.65
C ILE A 530 34.86 -42.12 -23.35
N HIS A 531 35.17 -41.71 -22.12
CA HIS A 531 36.33 -42.06 -21.26
C HIS A 531 36.29 -41.02 -20.11
N GLY A 532 36.54 -41.27 -18.83
CA GLY A 532 36.98 -42.45 -18.09
C GLY A 532 37.34 -41.96 -16.67
N TYR A 533 36.95 -42.77 -15.69
CA TYR A 533 37.36 -42.81 -14.28
C TYR A 533 36.61 -41.96 -13.23
N GLN A 534 36.09 -42.71 -12.25
CA GLN A 534 35.24 -42.42 -11.10
C GLN A 534 35.82 -43.27 -9.92
N PRO A 535 35.24 -43.35 -8.72
CA PRO A 535 35.27 -42.43 -7.58
C PRO A 535 35.86 -43.07 -6.29
N GLY A 536 36.05 -42.27 -5.24
CA GLY A 536 36.16 -42.73 -3.86
C GLY A 536 35.04 -42.12 -3.01
N ALA A 537 33.93 -42.84 -2.85
CA ALA A 537 32.82 -42.44 -2.00
C ALA A 537 33.07 -42.83 -0.53
N LYS A 538 32.77 -41.90 0.39
CA LYS A 538 32.15 -42.26 1.67
C LYS A 538 30.95 -41.36 1.91
N HIS A 539 29.79 -42.00 1.86
CA HIS A 539 28.50 -41.48 2.32
C HIS A 539 28.60 -41.01 3.78
N PHE A 540 28.12 -39.81 4.06
CA PHE A 540 27.55 -39.48 5.36
C PHE A 540 26.11 -39.01 5.12
N GLN A 541 25.15 -39.84 5.54
CA GLN A 541 23.73 -39.51 5.57
C GLN A 541 23.47 -38.55 6.73
N VAL A 542 22.82 -37.41 6.47
CA VAL A 542 22.19 -36.60 7.51
C VAL A 542 20.69 -36.95 7.54
N PRO A 543 20.11 -37.27 8.70
CA PRO A 543 18.70 -37.67 8.81
C PRO A 543 17.75 -36.52 8.46
N ALA A 544 16.62 -36.87 7.84
CA ALA A 544 15.48 -35.99 7.68
C ALA A 544 14.79 -35.72 9.03
N SER A 545 15.32 -34.77 9.79
CA SER A 545 14.59 -34.05 10.85
C SER A 545 15.40 -32.81 11.23
N LEU A 546 14.70 -31.69 11.48
CA LEU A 546 15.20 -30.33 11.78
C LEU A 546 15.33 -29.35 10.59
N VAL A 547 14.20 -29.10 9.91
CA VAL A 547 13.83 -27.71 9.55
C VAL A 547 12.43 -27.45 10.11
N SER A 548 12.35 -27.29 11.43
CA SER A 548 11.20 -26.65 12.08
C SER A 548 11.54 -25.17 12.21
N ALA A 549 11.29 -24.40 11.16
CA ALA A 549 11.20 -22.95 11.29
C ALA A 549 9.76 -22.64 11.72
N SER A 550 9.62 -22.00 12.89
CA SER A 550 8.32 -21.76 13.53
C SER A 550 7.37 -20.95 12.63
N PRO A 551 6.04 -21.07 12.81
CA PRO A 551 5.02 -20.32 12.05
C PRO A 551 5.25 -18.80 12.05
N VAL A 552 5.95 -18.28 13.05
CA VAL A 552 6.31 -16.87 13.21
C VAL A 552 7.23 -16.38 12.08
N LEU A 553 8.16 -17.21 11.60
CA LEU A 553 9.11 -16.81 10.55
C LEU A 553 8.47 -16.76 9.15
N ARG A 554 7.39 -17.51 8.92
CA ARG A 554 6.57 -17.39 7.69
C ARG A 554 5.66 -16.15 7.73
N LEU A 555 5.22 -15.73 8.92
CA LEU A 555 4.41 -14.54 9.15
C LEU A 555 5.22 -13.23 8.96
N VAL A 556 6.50 -13.22 9.40
CA VAL A 556 7.40 -12.06 9.21
C VAL A 556 7.71 -11.80 7.73
N LEU A 557 7.72 -12.82 6.87
CA LEU A 557 7.94 -12.65 5.43
C LEU A 557 6.70 -12.16 4.66
N GLY A 558 5.49 -12.61 5.03
CA GLY A 558 4.23 -12.08 4.48
C GLY A 558 3.93 -10.63 4.87
N ALA A 559 4.34 -10.21 6.07
CA ALA A 559 3.99 -8.89 6.60
C ALA A 559 4.53 -7.71 5.76
N CYS A 560 5.75 -7.74 5.22
CA CYS A 560 6.27 -6.53 4.52
C CYS A 560 5.66 -6.26 3.14
N VAL A 561 4.84 -7.17 2.61
CA VAL A 561 4.27 -7.05 1.27
C VAL A 561 2.94 -6.25 1.30
N ALA A 562 2.16 -6.38 2.37
CA ALA A 562 0.89 -5.65 2.54
C ALA A 562 1.05 -4.13 2.82
N LEU A 563 2.18 -3.70 3.40
CA LEU A 563 2.47 -2.27 3.63
C LEU A 563 2.80 -1.49 2.35
N ALA A 564 3.09 -2.20 1.28
CA ALA A 564 3.43 -1.60 0.03
C ALA A 564 2.11 -1.20 -0.70
N VAL A 565 1.13 -2.09 -0.86
CA VAL A 565 -0.12 -1.79 -1.58
C VAL A 565 -0.91 -0.59 -1.03
N ALA A 566 -0.92 -0.39 0.30
CA ALA A 566 -1.56 0.78 0.91
C ALA A 566 -0.88 2.14 0.55
N MET A 567 0.41 2.15 0.18
CA MET A 567 1.13 3.38 -0.19
C MET A 567 0.96 3.74 -1.68
N ALA A 568 0.59 2.77 -2.53
CA ALA A 568 0.31 3.01 -3.96
C ALA A 568 -1.02 3.74 -4.18
N LEU A 569 -2.02 3.40 -3.36
CA LEU A 569 -3.34 4.06 -3.37
C LEU A 569 -3.28 5.53 -2.91
N TYR A 570 -2.24 5.92 -2.17
CA TYR A 570 -2.10 7.26 -1.59
C TYR A 570 -1.28 8.24 -2.42
N ALA A 571 -0.97 7.90 -3.68
CA ALA A 571 -0.33 8.84 -4.58
C ALA A 571 -0.93 8.84 -6.01
N LEU A 572 -2.15 8.33 -6.17
CA LEU A 572 -2.97 8.34 -7.38
C LEU A 572 -4.07 9.41 -7.37
#